data_AF-Q03WZ1-F1
#
_entry.id   AF-Q03WZ1-F1
#
_cell.length_a   1.000
_cell.length_b   1.000
_cell.length_c   1.000
_cell.angle_alpha   90.00
_cell.angle_beta   90.00
_cell.angle_gamma   90.00
#
_symmetry.space_group_name_H-M   'P 1'
#
loop_
_entity.id
_entity.type
_entity.pdbx_description
1 polymer ?
#
loop_
_entity_poly.entity_id
_entity_poly.type
_entity_poly.pdbx_seq_one_letter_code
_entity_poly.pdbx_strand_id
1 'polypeptide(L)'
;MIFLFIILFLLSILLVSFTIQNKQRYGTFLVPLIFSILCIGGTIFFGFQLPSAIQKIQKNNDAQVNSNKLTKSQQAHSQSNLENGSTTVISDATTKQQQEQLKLKEQELTQKLDTAYSKIGDVTFNTDAKTFQLKLYTDSDLSKSVAQIETDPSLAEEAHWSNFTDSLLKTSKNIKKSFKTGYTFELMGVNDSNKVLFAAKDGAEISSITK
;
A
#
# COMPACT_ATOMS: atom_id res chain seq x y z
N MET A 1 29.11 -8.93 11.62
CA MET A 1 28.52 -10.19 12.10
C MET A 1 27.61 -10.00 13.30
N ILE A 2 27.99 -9.23 14.33
CA ILE A 2 27.15 -8.99 15.53
C ILE A 2 25.74 -8.42 15.22
N PHE A 3 25.63 -7.55 14.21
CA PHE A 3 24.37 -6.94 13.78
C PHE A 3 23.37 -7.96 13.20
N LEU A 4 23.88 -8.99 12.51
CA LEU A 4 23.04 -10.04 11.92
C LEU A 4 22.49 -10.97 13.01
N PHE A 5 23.27 -11.22 14.07
CA PHE A 5 22.82 -11.96 15.25
C PHE A 5 21.72 -11.21 16.02
N ILE A 6 21.83 -9.88 16.13
CA ILE A 6 20.82 -9.04 16.79
C ILE A 6 19.50 -9.07 16.03
N ILE A 7 19.54 -9.02 14.69
CA ILE A 7 18.34 -9.13 13.84
C ILE A 7 17.71 -10.52 13.97
N LEU A 8 18.52 -11.59 13.96
CA LEU A 8 18.02 -12.96 14.14
C LEU A 8 17.37 -13.17 15.51
N PHE A 9 17.96 -12.60 16.56
CA PHE A 9 17.44 -12.68 17.92
C PHE A 9 16.10 -11.94 18.08
N LEU A 10 15.99 -10.74 17.48
CA LEU A 10 14.75 -9.97 17.44
C LEU A 10 13.64 -10.69 16.66
N LEU A 11 13.96 -11.30 15.52
CA LEU A 11 13.01 -12.10 14.76
C LEU A 11 12.54 -13.34 15.53
N SER A 12 13.45 -14.00 16.26
CA SER A 12 13.14 -15.17 17.09
C SER A 12 12.14 -14.84 18.20
N ILE A 13 12.33 -13.71 18.89
CA ILE A 13 11.41 -13.23 19.94
C ILE A 13 10.03 -12.89 19.36
N LEU A 14 9.98 -12.29 18.17
CA LEU A 14 8.72 -12.01 17.47
C LEU A 14 7.97 -13.32 17.13
N LEU A 15 8.71 -14.34 16.69
CA LEU A 15 8.16 -15.63 16.27
C LEU A 15 7.59 -16.43 17.46
N VAL A 16 8.26 -16.41 18.62
CA VAL A 16 7.75 -17.03 19.85
C VAL A 16 6.47 -16.35 20.31
N SER A 17 6.43 -15.01 20.28
CA SER A 17 5.25 -14.23 20.68
C SER A 17 4.06 -14.44 19.74
N PHE A 18 4.31 -14.64 18.45
CA PHE A 18 3.31 -14.98 17.44
C PHE A 18 2.75 -16.40 17.63
N THR A 19 3.61 -17.36 17.98
CA THR A 19 3.20 -18.75 18.20
C THR A 19 2.33 -18.91 19.46
N ILE A 20 2.59 -18.13 20.52
CA ILE A 20 1.80 -18.14 21.75
C ILE A 20 0.39 -17.55 21.52
N GLN A 21 0.27 -16.47 20.73
CA GLN A 21 -1.04 -15.91 20.37
C GLN A 21 -1.83 -16.80 19.42
N ASN A 22 -1.15 -17.57 18.54
CA ASN A 22 -1.80 -18.52 17.64
C ASN A 22 -2.39 -19.73 18.38
N LYS A 23 -1.83 -20.11 19.54
CA LYS A 23 -2.25 -21.26 20.35
C LYS A 23 -3.69 -21.15 20.87
N GLN A 24 -4.25 -19.95 20.98
CA GLN A 24 -5.61 -19.74 21.49
C GLN A 24 -6.70 -19.72 20.41
N ARG A 25 -6.37 -19.71 19.11
CA ARG A 25 -7.41 -19.50 18.08
C ARG A 25 -7.39 -20.44 16.88
N TYR A 26 -6.25 -21.01 16.47
CA TYR A 26 -6.22 -21.88 15.30
C TYR A 26 -5.26 -23.06 15.50
N GLY A 27 -5.84 -24.23 15.76
CA GLY A 27 -5.14 -25.51 15.96
C GLY A 27 -4.51 -26.10 14.69
N THR A 28 -3.72 -25.33 13.95
CA THR A 28 -3.02 -25.85 12.76
C THR A 28 -1.54 -25.50 12.82
N PHE A 29 -0.74 -26.51 13.18
CA PHE A 29 0.71 -26.45 13.36
C PHE A 29 1.51 -26.56 12.05
N LEU A 30 0.87 -26.74 10.90
CA LEU A 30 1.55 -27.14 9.67
C LEU A 30 2.24 -25.98 8.92
N VAL A 31 1.60 -24.81 8.87
CA VAL A 31 2.04 -23.67 8.04
C VAL A 31 3.39 -23.07 8.50
N PRO A 32 3.64 -22.81 9.79
CA PRO A 32 4.91 -22.19 10.19
C PRO A 32 6.11 -23.15 10.08
N LEU A 33 5.89 -24.46 10.19
CA LEU A 33 6.95 -25.48 10.10
C LEU A 33 7.48 -25.62 8.66
N ILE A 34 6.58 -25.65 7.67
CA ILE A 34 6.93 -25.78 6.25
C ILE A 34 7.68 -24.53 5.76
N PHE A 35 7.26 -23.35 6.23
CA PHE A 35 7.92 -22.09 5.88
C PHE A 35 9.35 -21.99 6.46
N SER A 36 9.57 -22.55 7.65
CA SER A 36 10.91 -22.61 8.27
C SER A 36 11.89 -23.50 7.50
N ILE A 37 11.43 -24.64 6.98
CA ILE A 37 12.29 -25.58 6.21
C ILE A 37 12.63 -25.00 4.83
N LEU A 38 11.66 -24.33 4.19
CA LEU A 38 11.87 -23.66 2.90
C LEU A 38 12.89 -22.52 2.99
N CYS A 39 12.89 -21.77 4.10
CA CYS A 39 13.80 -20.64 4.29
C CYS A 39 15.26 -21.09 4.54
N ILE A 40 15.47 -22.26 5.16
CA ILE A 40 16.81 -22.85 5.35
C ILE A 40 17.35 -23.39 4.02
N GLY A 41 16.51 -24.08 3.23
CA GLY A 41 16.91 -24.65 1.92
C GLY A 41 17.33 -23.60 0.87
N GLY A 42 16.73 -22.41 0.89
CA GLY A 42 17.05 -21.32 -0.06
C GLY A 42 18.46 -20.73 0.08
N THR A 43 19.09 -20.88 1.25
CA THR A 43 20.44 -20.31 1.50
C THR A 43 21.58 -21.11 0.88
N ILE A 44 21.35 -22.37 0.48
CA ILE A 44 22.40 -23.24 -0.05
C ILE A 44 22.52 -23.12 -1.58
N PHE A 45 21.44 -22.77 -2.29
CA PHE A 45 21.45 -22.72 -3.76
C PHE A 45 21.93 -21.38 -4.35
N PHE A 46 21.77 -20.26 -3.64
CA PHE A 46 22.10 -18.92 -4.15
C PHE A 46 23.46 -18.35 -3.68
N GLY A 47 24.26 -19.16 -2.98
CA GLY A 47 25.56 -18.71 -2.45
C GLY A 47 26.74 -18.75 -3.42
N PHE A 48 26.59 -19.32 -4.63
CA PHE A 48 27.75 -19.69 -5.46
C PHE A 48 27.94 -18.99 -6.80
N GLN A 49 27.16 -17.97 -7.17
CA GLN A 49 27.48 -17.22 -8.39
C GLN A 49 27.04 -15.75 -8.34
N LEU A 50 27.82 -14.91 -7.64
CA LEU A 50 27.83 -13.47 -7.93
C LEU A 50 28.95 -13.17 -8.93
N PRO A 51 28.65 -12.60 -10.11
CA PRO A 51 29.66 -12.11 -11.04
C PRO A 51 30.38 -10.89 -10.45
N SER A 52 31.70 -10.90 -10.53
CA SER A 52 32.68 -9.97 -9.93
C SER A 52 32.68 -8.53 -10.50
N ALA A 53 31.59 -8.09 -11.12
CA ALA A 53 31.50 -6.77 -11.76
C ALA A 53 31.20 -5.61 -10.79
N ILE A 54 30.80 -5.87 -9.54
CA ILE A 54 30.32 -4.82 -8.61
C ILE A 54 31.42 -4.31 -7.64
N GLN A 55 32.62 -4.89 -7.63
CA GLN A 55 33.68 -4.51 -6.67
C GLN A 55 34.53 -3.29 -7.05
N LYS A 56 34.28 -2.60 -8.18
CA LYS A 56 35.16 -1.49 -8.64
C LYS A 56 34.64 -0.07 -8.45
N ILE A 57 33.56 0.17 -7.70
CA ILE A 57 32.98 1.52 -7.56
C ILE A 57 33.39 2.22 -6.25
N GLN A 58 34.13 1.56 -5.35
CA GLN A 58 34.40 2.10 -4.02
C GLN A 58 35.90 2.20 -3.70
N LYS A 59 36.61 3.05 -4.43
CA LYS A 59 37.91 3.59 -4.03
C LYS A 59 38.23 4.82 -4.87
N ASN A 60 38.02 6.01 -4.32
CA ASN A 60 38.76 7.26 -4.56
C ASN A 60 37.91 8.45 -4.11
N ASN A 61 37.91 8.72 -2.80
CA ASN A 61 37.59 10.03 -2.24
C ASN A 61 38.25 10.11 -0.87
N ASP A 62 39.54 10.47 -0.86
CA ASP A 62 40.22 11.16 0.25
C ASP A 62 41.70 11.40 -0.12
N ALA A 63 42.01 12.62 -0.56
CA ALA A 63 43.29 13.33 -0.31
C ALA A 63 43.32 14.74 -0.96
N GLN A 64 43.04 15.75 -0.13
CA GLN A 64 43.92 16.89 0.15
C GLN A 64 44.11 18.06 -0.87
N VAL A 65 43.48 19.19 -0.53
CA VAL A 65 44.01 20.57 -0.34
C VAL A 65 44.86 21.24 -1.46
N ASN A 66 44.23 22.21 -2.12
CA ASN A 66 44.64 23.61 -2.39
C ASN A 66 46.05 23.93 -2.93
N SER A 67 46.14 24.43 -4.18
CA SER A 67 47.05 25.51 -4.60
C SER A 67 46.74 26.04 -6.01
N ASN A 68 46.58 27.36 -6.11
CA ASN A 68 46.46 28.16 -7.32
C ASN A 68 47.63 27.96 -8.31
N LYS A 69 47.36 27.83 -9.62
CA LYS A 69 48.06 28.61 -10.66
C LYS A 69 47.39 28.49 -12.05
N LEU A 70 47.09 29.64 -12.64
CA LEU A 70 46.87 29.84 -14.08
C LEU A 70 48.10 29.37 -14.89
N THR A 71 47.93 28.75 -16.07
CA THR A 71 48.14 29.35 -17.42
C THR A 71 48.12 28.31 -18.57
N LYS A 72 47.39 28.67 -19.63
CA LYS A 72 47.59 28.48 -21.09
C LYS A 72 48.06 27.15 -21.70
N SER A 73 47.25 26.75 -22.71
CA SER A 73 47.62 26.13 -24.01
C SER A 73 48.02 24.64 -23.95
N GLN A 74 47.63 23.70 -24.82
CA GLN A 74 47.27 23.69 -26.25
C GLN A 74 46.38 22.45 -26.56
N GLN A 75 45.50 22.60 -27.58
CA GLN A 75 45.17 21.68 -28.72
C GLN A 75 45.07 20.15 -28.48
N ALA A 76 44.14 19.38 -29.06
CA ALA A 76 43.41 19.50 -30.32
C ALA A 76 42.19 18.53 -30.39
N HIS A 77 41.25 18.84 -31.29
CA HIS A 77 40.40 17.92 -32.08
C HIS A 77 39.38 17.05 -31.29
N SER A 78 38.06 17.19 -31.41
CA SER A 78 37.28 17.25 -32.65
C SER A 78 35.91 17.87 -32.38
N GLN A 79 35.55 18.87 -33.17
CA GLN A 79 34.22 19.45 -33.27
C GLN A 79 33.54 18.82 -34.49
N SER A 80 32.35 18.24 -34.32
CA SER A 80 31.41 18.03 -35.41
C SER A 80 30.00 17.88 -34.84
N ASN A 81 29.36 19.03 -34.69
CA ASN A 81 27.94 19.33 -34.91
C ASN A 81 26.95 18.16 -34.81
N LEU A 82 26.13 18.19 -33.77
CA LEU A 82 24.74 17.71 -33.83
C LEU A 82 23.85 18.70 -33.05
N GLU A 83 23.66 19.89 -33.61
CA GLU A 83 22.45 20.68 -33.35
C GLU A 83 21.33 20.05 -34.18
N ASN A 84 20.41 19.32 -33.53
CA ASN A 84 19.06 19.17 -34.08
C ASN A 84 18.05 18.91 -32.96
N GLY A 85 17.26 19.95 -32.65
CA GLY A 85 15.88 19.86 -32.17
C GLY A 85 15.56 18.89 -31.04
N SER A 86 16.06 19.15 -29.83
CA SER A 86 15.47 18.56 -28.62
C SER A 86 14.14 19.28 -28.31
N THR A 87 13.08 18.94 -29.03
CA THR A 87 11.73 19.09 -28.49
C THR A 87 11.54 18.04 -27.41
N THR A 88 11.57 18.51 -26.18
CA THR A 88 11.38 17.78 -24.93
C THR A 88 10.11 16.92 -24.97
N VAL A 89 10.25 15.62 -25.27
CA VAL A 89 9.24 14.57 -25.00
C VAL A 89 9.52 13.93 -23.63
N ILE A 90 9.90 14.74 -22.64
CA ILE A 90 10.19 14.28 -21.26
C ILE A 90 8.94 14.41 -20.37
N SER A 91 7.98 15.24 -20.76
CA SER A 91 6.73 15.47 -20.04
C SER A 91 5.87 14.20 -19.98
N ASP A 92 5.68 13.52 -21.11
CA ASP A 92 4.79 12.35 -21.18
C ASP A 92 5.32 11.13 -20.42
N ALA A 93 6.64 10.89 -20.41
CA ALA A 93 7.23 9.79 -19.67
C ALA A 93 7.10 10.01 -18.15
N THR A 94 7.30 11.25 -17.70
CA THR A 94 7.21 11.62 -16.28
C THR A 94 5.75 11.56 -15.80
N THR A 95 4.80 12.01 -16.61
CA THR A 95 3.36 11.94 -16.29
C THR A 95 2.84 10.51 -16.28
N LYS A 96 3.25 9.67 -17.25
CA LYS A 96 2.88 8.24 -17.27
C LYS A 96 3.44 7.50 -16.06
N GLN A 97 4.71 7.71 -15.69
CA GLN A 97 5.32 7.11 -14.51
C GLN A 97 4.63 7.54 -13.20
N GLN A 98 4.27 8.82 -13.08
CA GLN A 98 3.52 9.31 -11.90
C GLN A 98 2.12 8.69 -11.83
N GLN A 99 1.43 8.56 -12.96
CA GLN A 99 0.10 7.95 -13.02
C GLN A 99 0.14 6.46 -12.70
N GLU A 100 1.16 5.73 -13.18
CA GLU A 100 1.39 4.33 -12.82
C GLU A 100 1.71 4.16 -11.32
N GLN A 101 2.54 5.03 -10.75
CA GLN A 101 2.81 5.02 -9.30
C GLN A 101 1.55 5.30 -8.47
N LEU A 102 0.67 6.19 -8.94
CA LEU A 102 -0.62 6.44 -8.28
C LEU A 102 -1.52 5.22 -8.32
N LYS A 103 -1.65 4.56 -9.49
CA LYS A 103 -2.44 3.32 -9.63
C LYS A 103 -1.93 2.21 -8.72
N LEU A 104 -0.61 2.03 -8.63
CA LEU A 104 -0.01 1.04 -7.72
C LEU A 104 -0.37 1.35 -6.26
N LYS A 105 -0.28 2.62 -5.84
CA LYS A 105 -0.71 3.02 -4.48
C LYS A 105 -2.19 2.77 -4.25
N GLU A 106 -3.05 3.14 -5.20
CA GLU A 106 -4.50 2.92 -5.12
C GLU A 106 -4.82 1.43 -4.95
N GLN A 107 -4.15 0.57 -5.73
CA GLN A 107 -4.28 -0.89 -5.64
C GLN A 107 -3.78 -1.43 -4.29
N GLU A 108 -2.62 -0.98 -3.81
CA GLU A 108 -2.09 -1.37 -2.49
C GLU A 108 -3.03 -0.96 -1.35
N LEU A 109 -3.61 0.23 -1.41
CA LEU A 109 -4.60 0.66 -0.42
C LEU A 109 -5.86 -0.19 -0.52
N THR A 110 -6.35 -0.45 -1.74
CA THR A 110 -7.52 -1.31 -1.97
C THR A 110 -7.33 -2.67 -1.32
N GLN A 111 -6.18 -3.31 -1.53
CA GLN A 111 -5.86 -4.60 -0.90
C GLN A 111 -5.80 -4.52 0.63
N LYS A 112 -5.26 -3.44 1.19
CA LYS A 112 -5.23 -3.23 2.65
C LYS A 112 -6.63 -3.05 3.22
N LEU A 113 -7.49 -2.30 2.54
CA LEU A 113 -8.88 -2.11 2.93
C LEU A 113 -9.68 -3.41 2.78
N ASP A 114 -9.53 -4.10 1.67
CA ASP A 114 -10.15 -5.40 1.42
C ASP A 114 -9.75 -6.42 2.51
N THR A 115 -8.46 -6.48 2.86
CA THR A 115 -7.97 -7.31 3.98
C THR A 115 -8.60 -6.89 5.31
N ALA A 116 -8.68 -5.58 5.59
CA ALA A 116 -9.24 -5.05 6.83
C ALA A 116 -10.76 -5.33 6.97
N TYR A 117 -11.49 -5.33 5.86
CA TYR A 117 -12.93 -5.55 5.81
C TYR A 117 -13.34 -6.98 5.42
N SER A 118 -12.38 -7.86 5.11
CA SER A 118 -12.57 -9.26 4.68
C SER A 118 -13.43 -10.14 5.59
N LYS A 119 -13.76 -9.70 6.80
CA LYS A 119 -14.70 -10.40 7.70
C LYS A 119 -16.15 -10.05 7.45
N ILE A 120 -16.40 -8.90 6.84
CA ILE A 120 -17.74 -8.33 6.66
C ILE A 120 -18.08 -8.10 5.20
N GLY A 121 -17.09 -8.02 4.31
CA GLY A 121 -17.31 -7.69 2.92
C GLY A 121 -16.05 -7.61 2.07
N ASP A 122 -16.24 -7.22 0.82
CA ASP A 122 -15.21 -6.93 -0.18
C ASP A 122 -15.07 -5.42 -0.40
N VAL A 123 -13.83 -4.97 -0.63
CA VAL A 123 -13.56 -3.58 -1.01
C VAL A 123 -13.03 -3.52 -2.42
N THR A 124 -13.73 -2.77 -3.26
CA THR A 124 -13.33 -2.48 -4.65
C THR A 124 -12.99 -1.01 -4.80
N PHE A 125 -12.18 -0.67 -5.81
CA PHE A 125 -11.82 0.71 -6.11
C PHE A 125 -12.21 1.07 -7.53
N ASN A 126 -13.01 2.13 -7.66
CA ASN A 126 -13.33 2.76 -8.93
C ASN A 126 -12.34 3.89 -9.19
N THR A 127 -11.41 3.66 -10.14
CA THR A 127 -10.36 4.62 -10.50
C THR A 127 -10.92 5.91 -11.10
N ASP A 128 -11.99 5.84 -11.88
CA ASP A 128 -12.58 7.01 -12.55
C ASP A 128 -13.24 7.95 -11.54
N ALA A 129 -13.96 7.38 -10.58
CA ALA A 129 -14.64 8.11 -9.52
C ALA A 129 -13.77 8.34 -8.27
N LYS A 130 -12.54 7.81 -8.22
CA LYS A 130 -11.66 7.81 -7.05
C LYS A 130 -12.36 7.35 -5.77
N THR A 131 -13.12 6.27 -5.90
CA THR A 131 -14.08 5.84 -4.88
C THR A 131 -13.80 4.39 -4.47
N PHE A 132 -13.59 4.18 -3.18
CA PHE A 132 -13.51 2.87 -2.56
C PHE A 132 -14.91 2.43 -2.15
N GLN A 133 -15.37 1.29 -2.64
CA GLN A 133 -16.70 0.76 -2.39
C GLN A 133 -16.59 -0.50 -1.54
N LEU A 134 -17.21 -0.47 -0.37
CA LEU A 134 -17.39 -1.62 0.51
C LEU A 134 -18.75 -2.26 0.19
N LYS A 135 -18.71 -3.54 -0.18
CA LYS A 135 -19.90 -4.39 -0.34
C LYS A 135 -19.88 -5.43 0.76
N LEU A 136 -20.99 -5.58 1.47
CA LEU A 136 -21.07 -6.56 2.55
C LEU A 136 -21.34 -7.95 1.99
N TYR A 137 -20.75 -8.98 2.60
CA TYR A 137 -21.10 -10.35 2.27
C TYR A 137 -22.54 -10.65 2.63
N THR A 138 -23.23 -11.31 1.70
CA THR A 138 -24.61 -11.74 1.89
C THR A 138 -24.73 -12.63 3.12
N ASP A 139 -25.90 -12.59 3.75
CA ASP A 139 -26.31 -13.48 4.84
C ASP A 139 -25.55 -13.34 6.17
N SER A 140 -24.54 -12.47 6.25
CA SER A 140 -23.90 -12.09 7.52
C SER A 140 -24.87 -11.32 8.42
N ASP A 141 -24.74 -11.47 9.75
CA ASP A 141 -25.60 -10.76 10.71
C ASP A 141 -25.52 -9.24 10.53
N LEU A 142 -24.34 -8.73 10.18
CA LEU A 142 -24.16 -7.33 9.81
C LEU A 142 -24.96 -6.99 8.55
N SER A 143 -24.82 -7.75 7.46
CA SER A 143 -25.56 -7.47 6.21
C SER A 143 -27.07 -7.50 6.41
N LYS A 144 -27.60 -8.41 7.24
CA LYS A 144 -29.03 -8.46 7.58
C LYS A 144 -29.48 -7.23 8.35
N SER A 145 -28.69 -6.81 9.34
CA SER A 145 -28.96 -5.58 10.12
C SER A 145 -28.94 -4.35 9.20
N VAL A 146 -27.95 -4.26 8.31
CA VAL A 146 -27.83 -3.16 7.34
C VAL A 146 -28.98 -3.18 6.32
N ALA A 147 -29.40 -4.36 5.84
CA ALA A 147 -30.54 -4.51 4.93
C ALA A 147 -31.87 -4.05 5.57
N GLN A 148 -32.04 -4.27 6.88
CA GLN A 148 -33.18 -3.75 7.63
C GLN A 148 -33.15 -2.23 7.72
N ILE A 149 -32.01 -1.63 8.06
CA ILE A 149 -31.86 -0.16 8.11
C ILE A 149 -32.05 0.46 6.72
N GLU A 150 -31.59 -0.20 5.66
CA GLU A 150 -31.78 0.24 4.28
C GLU A 150 -33.27 0.33 3.89
N THR A 151 -34.10 -0.54 4.48
CA THR A 151 -35.55 -0.58 4.29
C THR A 151 -36.27 0.39 5.21
N ASP A 152 -35.86 0.45 6.48
CA ASP A 152 -36.40 1.31 7.52
C ASP A 152 -35.28 2.04 8.28
N PRO A 153 -34.95 3.29 7.88
CA PRO A 153 -33.92 4.08 8.53
C PRO A 153 -34.18 4.40 10.01
N SER A 154 -35.41 4.24 10.51
CA SER A 154 -35.72 4.49 11.93
C SER A 154 -35.04 3.49 12.88
N LEU A 155 -34.68 2.30 12.37
CA LEU A 155 -33.97 1.25 13.11
C LEU A 155 -32.47 1.54 13.30
N ALA A 156 -31.94 2.60 12.68
CA ALA A 156 -30.52 2.90 12.69
C ALA A 156 -29.94 3.14 14.09
N GLU A 157 -30.73 3.74 14.99
CA GLU A 157 -30.27 4.02 16.36
C GLU A 157 -30.12 2.73 17.18
N GLU A 158 -31.13 1.85 17.12
CA GLU A 158 -31.12 0.54 17.79
C GLU A 158 -30.00 -0.37 17.26
N ALA A 159 -29.77 -0.33 15.94
CA ALA A 159 -28.71 -1.10 15.29
C ALA A 159 -27.31 -0.47 15.45
N HIS A 160 -27.16 0.60 16.24
CA HIS A 160 -25.91 1.33 16.44
C HIS A 160 -25.23 1.77 15.14
N TRP A 161 -26.02 2.18 14.14
CA TRP A 161 -25.54 2.59 12.81
C TRP A 161 -24.44 3.64 12.88
N SER A 162 -24.57 4.63 13.76
CA SER A 162 -23.57 5.70 13.93
C SER A 162 -22.19 5.14 14.28
N ASN A 163 -22.11 4.10 15.12
CA ASN A 163 -20.83 3.49 15.50
C ASN A 163 -20.17 2.81 14.31
N PHE A 164 -20.98 2.18 13.47
CA PHE A 164 -20.52 1.55 12.24
C PHE A 164 -20.04 2.61 11.23
N THR A 165 -20.86 3.61 10.92
CA THR A 165 -20.49 4.69 9.97
C THR A 165 -19.32 5.54 10.47
N ASP A 166 -19.15 5.72 11.78
CA ASP A 166 -17.99 6.39 12.37
C ASP A 166 -16.70 5.66 12.07
N SER A 167 -16.74 4.32 12.05
CA SER A 167 -15.59 3.51 11.66
C SER A 167 -15.24 3.73 10.18
N LEU A 168 -16.25 3.83 9.31
CA LEU A 168 -16.07 4.12 7.89
C LEU A 168 -15.57 5.55 7.66
N LEU A 169 -16.05 6.51 8.45
CA LEU A 169 -15.59 7.89 8.43
C LEU A 169 -14.11 8.00 8.84
N LYS A 170 -13.67 7.22 9.84
CA LYS A 170 -12.25 7.11 10.23
C LYS A 170 -11.43 6.51 9.08
N THR A 171 -11.95 5.52 8.37
CA THR A 171 -11.31 4.98 7.16
C THR A 171 -11.14 6.06 6.09
N SER A 172 -12.19 6.83 5.77
CA SER A 172 -12.10 7.97 4.85
C SER A 172 -11.04 9.00 5.27
N LYS A 173 -10.96 9.32 6.58
CA LYS A 173 -9.89 10.18 7.13
C LYS A 173 -8.49 9.60 6.93
N ASN A 174 -8.33 8.28 7.00
CA ASN A 174 -7.04 7.63 6.78
C ASN A 174 -6.66 7.58 5.29
N ILE A 175 -7.64 7.36 4.40
CA ILE A 175 -7.44 7.45 2.94
C ILE A 175 -6.93 8.84 2.55
N LYS A 176 -7.54 9.90 3.11
CA LYS A 176 -7.07 11.28 2.97
C LYS A 176 -5.59 11.45 3.30
N LYS A 177 -5.11 10.83 4.39
CA LYS A 177 -3.69 10.91 4.79
C LYS A 177 -2.77 10.25 3.77
N SER A 178 -3.23 9.21 3.07
CA SER A 178 -2.45 8.49 2.06
C SER A 178 -2.43 9.17 0.69
N PHE A 179 -3.51 9.85 0.28
CA PHE A 179 -3.68 10.38 -1.08
C PHE A 179 -3.99 11.89 -1.18
N LYS A 180 -3.96 12.62 -0.06
CA LYS A 180 -4.39 14.02 0.09
C LYS A 180 -5.91 14.19 0.01
N THR A 181 -6.48 14.61 -1.09
CA THR A 181 -7.92 14.96 -1.19
C THR A 181 -8.52 14.44 -2.49
N GLY A 182 -9.83 14.27 -2.50
CA GLY A 182 -10.61 13.86 -3.66
C GLY A 182 -10.96 12.38 -3.70
N TYR A 183 -10.82 11.66 -2.58
CA TYR A 183 -11.18 10.24 -2.50
C TYR A 183 -12.41 10.04 -1.62
N THR A 184 -13.28 9.15 -2.08
CA THR A 184 -14.53 8.80 -1.39
C THR A 184 -14.45 7.36 -0.90
N PHE A 185 -15.00 7.11 0.28
CA PHE A 185 -15.26 5.77 0.79
C PHE A 185 -16.77 5.60 0.92
N GLU A 186 -17.31 4.58 0.26
CA GLU A 186 -18.74 4.32 0.14
C GLU A 186 -19.08 2.92 0.68
N LEU A 187 -20.23 2.83 1.32
CA LEU A 187 -20.90 1.59 1.64
C LEU A 187 -22.05 1.40 0.66
N MET A 188 -22.02 0.29 -0.07
CA MET A 188 -23.07 -0.06 -1.02
C MET A 188 -24.26 -0.73 -0.33
N GLY A 189 -25.42 -0.64 -0.96
CA GLY A 189 -26.65 -1.31 -0.52
C GLY A 189 -26.51 -2.81 -0.48
N VAL A 190 -27.19 -3.42 0.50
CA VAL A 190 -27.29 -4.87 0.63
C VAL A 190 -28.47 -5.35 -0.21
N ASN A 191 -29.58 -4.61 -0.21
CA ASN A 191 -30.76 -4.92 -1.02
C ASN A 191 -30.60 -4.41 -2.47
N ASP A 192 -30.03 -3.22 -2.65
CA ASP A 192 -29.70 -2.66 -3.96
C ASP A 192 -28.22 -2.30 -4.06
N SER A 193 -27.45 -3.12 -4.77
CA SER A 193 -26.01 -2.91 -5.00
C SER A 193 -25.64 -1.63 -5.76
N ASN A 194 -26.59 -0.91 -6.35
CA ASN A 194 -26.36 0.40 -6.99
C ASN A 194 -26.66 1.58 -6.05
N LYS A 195 -27.31 1.33 -4.92
CA LYS A 195 -27.62 2.34 -3.92
C LYS A 195 -26.41 2.53 -3.01
N VAL A 196 -26.11 3.79 -2.70
CA VAL A 196 -25.08 4.14 -1.71
C VAL A 196 -25.77 4.39 -0.37
N LEU A 197 -25.43 3.59 0.65
CA LEU A 197 -26.01 3.72 1.99
C LEU A 197 -25.31 4.76 2.84
N PHE A 198 -24.00 4.88 2.64
CA PHE A 198 -23.16 5.84 3.33
C PHE A 198 -22.00 6.24 2.42
N ALA A 199 -21.66 7.52 2.40
CA ALA A 199 -20.51 8.03 1.67
C ALA A 199 -19.76 9.06 2.51
N ALA A 200 -18.44 8.90 2.58
CA ALA A 200 -17.55 9.86 3.21
C ALA A 200 -16.39 10.23 2.30
N LYS A 201 -16.23 11.53 2.05
CA LYS A 201 -15.16 12.09 1.23
C LYS A 201 -14.17 12.86 2.08
N ASP A 202 -12.89 12.53 1.93
CA ASP A 202 -11.79 13.20 2.64
C ASP A 202 -12.01 13.34 4.16
N GLY A 203 -12.66 12.34 4.76
CA GLY A 203 -12.96 12.28 6.18
C GLY A 203 -14.17 13.08 6.65
N ALA A 204 -15.00 13.57 5.73
CA ALA A 204 -16.30 14.18 6.01
C ALA A 204 -17.42 13.33 5.40
N GLU A 205 -18.50 13.16 6.14
CA GLU A 205 -19.72 12.52 5.63
C GLU A 205 -20.36 13.43 4.57
N ILE A 206 -20.72 12.83 3.43
CA ILE A 206 -21.40 13.53 2.32
C ILE A 206 -22.79 12.95 2.02
N SER A 207 -23.06 11.72 2.44
CA SER A 207 -24.38 11.07 2.33
C SER A 207 -24.53 9.97 3.38
N SER A 208 -25.73 9.83 3.95
CA SER A 208 -26.13 8.73 4.83
C SER A 208 -27.63 8.49 4.66
N ILE A 209 -28.07 7.23 4.64
CA ILE A 209 -29.50 6.87 4.56
C ILE A 209 -30.34 7.31 5.77
N THR A 210 -29.69 7.79 6.83
CA THR A 210 -30.34 8.23 8.08
C THR A 210 -30.50 9.75 8.20
N LYS A 211 -30.12 10.51 7.18
CA LYS A 211 -30.20 11.98 7.13
C LYS A 211 -30.87 12.43 5.84
#